data_AF-A0A7S4PN58-F1
#
_entry.id   AF-A0A7S4PN58-F1
#
_cell.length_a   1.000
_cell.length_b   1.000
_cell.length_c   1.000
_cell.angle_alpha   90.00
_cell.angle_beta   90.00
_cell.angle_gamma   90.00
#
_symmetry.space_group_name_H-M   'P 1'
#
loop_
_entity.id
_entity.type
_entity.pdbx_description
1 polymer ?
#
loop_
_entity_poly.entity_id
_entity_poly.type
_entity_poly.pdbx_seq_one_letter_code
_entity_poly.pdbx_strand_id
1 'polypeptide(L)'
;VTSHTDGGVVTLDGNDRYDRKRAFILYLNEEWSAEDGGLFMDEEDKNHPTYSPSWNSLVTFKVPRWHLVTPVTANKIRWSVYGWSLEERVDIGTRFFRFLLANPLVALVLLFLSLCIVILIGWNSRKQRAANNKKE
;
A
#
# COMPACT_ATOMS: atom_id res chain seq x y z
N VAL A 1 6.06 10.73 -24.35
CA VAL A 1 5.56 10.48 -22.98
C VAL A 1 5.46 8.98 -22.80
N THR A 2 5.87 8.44 -21.65
CA THR A 2 5.85 6.99 -21.37
C THR A 2 4.74 6.66 -20.38
N SER A 3 4.08 5.52 -20.59
CA SER A 3 3.11 4.99 -19.64
C SER A 3 3.76 4.65 -18.30
N HIS A 4 2.99 4.76 -17.22
CA HIS A 4 3.42 4.46 -15.85
C HIS A 4 2.22 4.05 -14.97
N THR A 5 2.51 3.48 -13.78
CA THR A 5 1.46 2.93 -12.89
C THR A 5 1.21 3.73 -11.62
N ASP A 6 2.04 4.74 -11.34
CA ASP A 6 2.04 5.54 -10.11
C ASP A 6 2.19 4.79 -8.78
N GLY A 7 2.35 3.46 -8.83
CA GLY A 7 2.61 2.63 -7.66
C GLY A 7 3.93 2.99 -7.01
N GLY A 8 3.96 3.00 -5.68
CA GLY A 8 5.19 3.32 -4.95
C GLY A 8 5.00 3.36 -3.44
N VAL A 9 6.14 3.29 -2.76
CA VAL A 9 6.26 3.48 -1.31
C VAL A 9 6.88 4.85 -1.07
N VAL A 10 6.29 5.62 -0.17
CA VAL A 10 6.79 6.92 0.27
C VAL A 10 7.26 6.79 1.71
N THR A 11 8.44 7.32 2.04
CA THR A 11 8.87 7.48 3.42
C THR A 11 8.63 8.91 3.84
N LEU A 12 7.81 9.11 4.86
CA LEU A 12 7.57 10.41 5.50
C LEU A 12 8.29 10.43 6.86
N ASP A 13 8.80 11.59 7.24
CA ASP A 13 9.43 11.82 8.55
C ASP A 13 10.53 10.80 8.92
N GLY A 14 11.24 10.30 7.91
CA GLY A 14 12.43 9.45 8.03
C GLY A 14 12.16 7.96 8.31
N ASN A 15 11.06 7.62 8.98
CA ASN A 15 10.79 6.24 9.40
C ASN A 15 9.46 5.67 8.90
N ASP A 16 8.45 6.51 8.71
CA ASP A 16 7.10 6.01 8.44
C ASP A 16 6.94 5.75 6.94
N ARG A 17 6.65 4.50 6.61
CA ARG A 17 6.48 4.06 5.22
C ARG A 17 5.01 4.03 4.88
N TYR A 18 4.66 4.53 3.71
CA TYR A 18 3.29 4.60 3.23
C TYR A 18 3.20 4.05 1.80
N ASP A 19 2.13 3.33 1.53
CA ASP A 19 1.77 2.89 0.20
C ASP A 19 0.82 3.89 -0.45
N ARG A 20 1.10 4.25 -1.71
CA ARG A 20 0.11 4.91 -2.55
C ARG A 20 -1.02 3.93 -2.83
N LYS A 21 -2.28 4.34 -2.59
CA LYS A 21 -3.46 3.48 -2.82
C LYS A 21 -4.38 3.97 -3.93
N ARG A 22 -4.50 5.29 -4.06
CA ARG A 22 -5.33 5.92 -5.09
C ARG A 22 -4.68 7.21 -5.53
N ALA A 23 -4.55 7.37 -6.84
CA ALA A 23 -4.13 8.61 -7.46
C ALA A 23 -5.34 9.51 -7.74
N PHE A 24 -5.11 10.81 -7.81
CA PHE A 24 -6.11 11.78 -8.23
C PHE A 24 -5.47 12.89 -9.07
N ILE A 25 -6.27 13.43 -9.99
CA ILE A 25 -5.91 14.58 -10.82
C ILE A 25 -7.14 15.48 -10.90
N LEU A 26 -7.05 16.67 -10.31
CA LEU A 26 -8.02 17.75 -10.44
C LEU A 26 -7.58 18.68 -11.57
N TYR A 27 -8.41 18.82 -12.60
CA TYR A 27 -8.17 19.70 -13.73
C TYR A 27 -8.78 21.08 -13.51
N LEU A 28 -8.04 22.11 -13.91
CA LEU A 28 -8.41 23.52 -13.79
C LEU A 28 -8.29 24.22 -15.15
N ASN A 29 -8.76 23.55 -16.20
CA ASN A 29 -8.60 24.00 -17.59
C ASN A 29 -9.95 24.46 -18.14
N GLU A 30 -10.05 25.74 -18.48
CA GLU A 30 -11.15 26.28 -19.27
C GLU A 30 -10.90 25.95 -20.75
N GLU A 31 -11.97 25.66 -21.50
CA GLU A 31 -11.94 25.53 -22.97
C GLU A 31 -10.85 24.58 -23.52
N TRP A 32 -10.86 23.34 -23.01
CA TRP A 32 -9.94 22.28 -23.46
C TRP A 32 -10.65 21.25 -24.33
N SER A 33 -10.05 20.92 -25.47
CA SER A 33 -10.57 19.99 -26.47
C SER A 33 -9.62 18.80 -26.67
N ALA A 34 -10.08 17.78 -27.40
CA ALA A 34 -9.26 16.60 -27.68
C ALA A 34 -8.04 16.95 -28.55
N GLU A 35 -8.19 17.94 -29.43
CA GLU A 35 -7.20 18.43 -30.39
C GLU A 35 -6.04 19.17 -29.71
N ASP A 36 -6.26 19.70 -28.50
CA ASP A 36 -5.24 20.38 -27.70
C ASP A 36 -4.21 19.40 -27.09
N GLY A 37 -4.49 18.08 -27.15
CA GLY A 37 -3.67 17.05 -26.54
C GLY A 37 -3.80 17.05 -25.01
N GLY A 38 -2.77 16.57 -24.29
CA GLY A 38 -2.80 16.55 -22.82
C GLY A 38 -3.87 15.63 -22.20
N LEU A 39 -4.38 14.66 -22.97
CA LEU A 39 -5.47 13.77 -22.58
C LEU A 39 -4.95 12.72 -21.61
N PHE A 40 -5.72 12.44 -20.56
CA PHE A 40 -5.45 11.29 -19.71
C PHE A 40 -5.95 10.02 -20.40
N MET A 41 -5.07 9.04 -20.57
CA MET A 41 -5.38 7.77 -21.22
C MET A 41 -5.21 6.65 -20.21
N ASP A 42 -6.31 5.97 -19.89
CA ASP A 42 -6.32 4.77 -19.07
C ASP A 42 -6.03 3.54 -19.97
N GLU A 43 -4.89 2.91 -19.77
CA GLU A 43 -4.47 1.76 -20.59
C GLU A 43 -5.09 0.44 -20.13
N GLU A 44 -5.66 0.40 -18.91
CA GLU A 44 -6.25 -0.80 -18.33
C GLU A 44 -7.78 -0.84 -18.46
N ASP A 45 -8.40 0.28 -18.83
CA ASP A 45 -9.82 0.28 -19.19
C ASP A 45 -9.98 -0.27 -20.61
N LYS A 46 -10.77 -1.34 -20.75
CA LYS A 46 -11.02 -2.06 -22.02
C LYS A 46 -11.69 -1.18 -23.08
N ASN A 47 -12.37 -0.11 -22.65
CA ASN A 47 -12.98 0.85 -23.56
C ASN A 47 -12.03 2.00 -23.92
N HIS A 48 -10.80 1.99 -23.38
CA HIS A 48 -9.76 3.00 -23.55
C HIS A 48 -10.30 4.45 -23.53
N PRO A 49 -11.11 4.85 -22.55
CA PRO A 49 -11.58 6.23 -22.49
C PRO A 49 -10.36 7.14 -22.32
N THR A 50 -10.18 8.00 -23.29
CA THR A 50 -9.36 9.19 -23.14
C THR A 50 -10.22 10.25 -22.47
N TYR A 51 -9.67 10.92 -21.46
CA TYR A 51 -10.35 11.96 -20.72
C TYR A 51 -9.70 13.30 -21.05
N SER A 52 -10.49 14.17 -21.67
CA SER A 52 -10.11 15.55 -21.87
C SER A 52 -10.15 16.29 -20.53
N PRO A 53 -9.10 17.02 -20.13
CA PRO A 53 -9.16 17.94 -19.01
C PRO A 53 -10.34 18.90 -19.16
N SER A 54 -11.00 19.25 -18.07
CA SER A 54 -12.03 20.28 -18.08
C SER A 54 -12.04 21.02 -16.75
N TRP A 55 -12.72 22.16 -16.70
CA TRP A 55 -12.75 22.98 -15.49
C TRP A 55 -13.40 22.21 -14.34
N ASN A 56 -12.69 22.15 -13.21
CA ASN A 56 -13.16 21.53 -11.97
C ASN A 56 -13.56 20.05 -12.13
N SER A 57 -12.90 19.31 -13.02
CA SER A 57 -13.10 17.87 -13.17
C SER A 57 -12.02 17.06 -12.47
N LEU A 58 -12.44 15.97 -11.83
CA LEU A 58 -11.59 15.10 -11.04
C LEU A 58 -11.54 13.71 -11.67
N VAL A 59 -10.32 13.25 -11.98
CA VAL A 59 -10.05 11.85 -12.32
C VAL A 59 -9.42 11.17 -11.12
N THR A 60 -9.89 9.97 -10.78
CA THR A 60 -9.31 9.16 -9.70
C THR A 60 -9.35 7.67 -10.01
N PHE A 61 -8.29 6.97 -9.62
CA PHE A 61 -8.14 5.53 -9.86
C PHE A 61 -7.29 4.87 -8.77
N LYS A 62 -7.50 3.57 -8.55
CA LYS A 62 -6.66 2.76 -7.66
C LYS A 62 -5.31 2.53 -8.32
N VAL A 63 -4.24 2.52 -7.53
CA VAL A 63 -2.87 2.19 -8.01
C VAL A 63 -2.41 0.83 -7.47
N PRO A 64 -1.53 0.11 -8.18
CA PRO A 64 -0.95 0.44 -9.49
C PRO A 64 -1.97 0.35 -10.62
N ARG A 65 -1.91 1.27 -11.58
CA ARG A 65 -2.73 1.24 -12.80
C ARG A 65 -2.05 1.94 -13.96
N TRP A 66 -1.85 1.25 -15.08
CA TRP A 66 -1.19 1.81 -16.26
C TRP A 66 -1.99 2.94 -16.90
N HIS A 67 -1.32 4.07 -17.09
CA HIS A 67 -1.90 5.24 -17.73
C HIS A 67 -0.81 6.13 -18.32
N LEU A 68 -1.21 7.05 -19.20
CA LEU A 68 -0.35 8.11 -19.71
C LEU A 68 -1.11 9.42 -19.91
N VAL A 69 -0.35 10.50 -20.09
CA VAL A 69 -0.88 11.79 -20.55
C VAL A 69 -0.34 12.04 -21.96
N THR A 70 -1.23 12.27 -22.94
CA THR A 70 -0.78 12.57 -24.30
C THR A 70 -0.02 13.91 -24.34
N PRO A 71 0.91 14.12 -25.29
CA PRO A 71 1.58 15.42 -25.43
C PRO A 71 0.56 16.55 -25.60
N VAL A 72 0.83 17.71 -25.00
CA VAL A 72 0.07 18.94 -25.30
C VAL A 72 0.56 19.46 -26.64
N THR A 73 -0.36 19.69 -27.57
CA THR A 73 -0.10 20.17 -28.94
C THR A 73 -0.50 21.61 -29.14
N ALA A 74 -1.42 22.12 -28.32
CA ALA A 74 -1.85 23.51 -28.36
C ALA A 74 -0.86 24.47 -27.69
N ASN A 75 -0.90 25.74 -28.09
CA ASN A 75 -0.21 26.82 -27.38
C ASN A 75 -1.04 27.29 -26.16
N LYS A 76 -1.34 26.34 -25.25
CA LYS A 76 -2.14 26.52 -24.03
C LYS A 76 -1.40 25.89 -22.84
N ILE A 77 -1.64 26.41 -21.63
CA ILE A 77 -1.08 25.83 -20.40
C ILE A 77 -2.11 24.86 -19.79
N ARG A 78 -1.68 23.62 -19.51
CA ARG A 78 -2.51 22.59 -18.87
C ARG A 78 -2.35 22.63 -17.35
N TRP A 79 -3.31 23.19 -16.64
CA TRP A 79 -3.34 23.28 -15.18
C TRP A 79 -3.92 22.01 -14.54
N SER A 80 -3.24 21.49 -13.52
CA SER A 80 -3.76 20.40 -12.70
C SER A 80 -3.16 20.36 -11.30
N VAL A 81 -3.94 19.92 -10.33
CA VAL A 81 -3.45 19.50 -9.00
C VAL A 81 -3.55 17.97 -8.95
N TYR A 82 -2.45 17.29 -8.65
CA TYR A 82 -2.41 15.84 -8.61
C TYR A 82 -1.73 15.32 -7.34
N GLY A 83 -2.00 14.07 -7.00
CA GLY A 83 -1.37 13.42 -5.86
C GLY A 83 -1.91 12.03 -5.59
N TRP A 84 -1.58 11.51 -4.40
CA TRP A 84 -1.97 10.18 -3.97
C TRP A 84 -2.51 10.19 -2.54
N SER A 85 -3.51 9.35 -2.30
CA SER A 85 -3.83 8.91 -0.93
C SER A 85 -2.80 7.87 -0.49
N LEU A 86 -2.42 8.00 0.77
CA LEU A 86 -1.40 7.19 1.43
C LEU A 86 -2.05 6.28 2.47
N GLU A 87 -1.61 5.03 2.54
CA GLU A 87 -1.96 4.09 3.61
C GLU A 87 -0.68 3.65 4.32
N GLU A 88 -0.69 3.69 5.65
CA GLU A 88 0.48 3.30 6.47
C GLU A 88 0.87 1.85 6.13
N ARG A 89 2.13 1.67 5.74
CA ARG A 89 2.72 0.35 5.54
C ARG A 89 3.20 -0.16 6.88
N VAL A 90 2.28 -0.78 7.61
CA VAL A 90 2.58 -1.43 8.90
C VAL A 90 3.06 -2.86 8.65
N ASP A 91 4.24 -3.20 9.13
CA ASP A 91 4.73 -4.58 9.06
C ASP A 91 3.90 -5.52 9.95
N ILE A 92 3.99 -6.82 9.65
CA ILE A 92 3.18 -7.83 10.35
C ILE A 92 3.50 -7.93 11.84
N GLY A 93 4.76 -7.70 12.23
CA GLY A 93 5.20 -7.70 13.61
C GLY A 93 4.58 -6.53 14.38
N THR A 94 4.64 -5.33 13.81
CA THR A 94 4.01 -4.14 14.38
C THR A 94 2.49 -4.29 14.45
N ARG A 95 1.82 -4.84 13.43
CA ARG A 95 0.37 -5.13 13.48
C ARG A 95 0.02 -6.13 14.57
N PHE A 96 0.79 -7.21 14.68
CA PHE A 96 0.58 -8.22 15.71
C PHE A 96 0.81 -7.66 17.11
N PHE A 97 1.86 -6.86 17.30
CA PHE A 97 2.15 -6.21 18.56
C PHE A 97 1.06 -5.19 18.95
N ARG A 98 0.63 -4.32 18.02
CA ARG A 98 -0.52 -3.41 18.22
C ARG A 98 -1.79 -4.19 18.59
N PHE A 99 -2.02 -5.34 17.96
CA PHE A 99 -3.14 -6.23 18.29
C PHE A 99 -3.05 -6.80 19.71
N LEU A 100 -1.87 -7.27 20.14
CA LEU A 100 -1.67 -7.76 21.51
C LEU A 100 -1.86 -6.67 22.56
N LEU A 101 -1.36 -5.46 22.30
CA LEU A 101 -1.58 -4.31 23.17
C LEU A 101 -3.08 -3.94 23.29
N ALA A 102 -3.81 -4.01 22.18
CA ALA A 102 -5.25 -3.76 22.16
C ALA A 102 -6.07 -4.90 22.81
N ASN A 103 -5.50 -6.10 22.94
CA ASN A 103 -6.18 -7.31 23.43
C ASN A 103 -5.37 -8.01 24.55
N PRO A 104 -5.30 -7.43 25.76
CA PRO A 104 -4.41 -7.91 26.82
C PRO A 104 -4.73 -9.33 27.30
N LEU A 105 -6.00 -9.76 27.25
CA LEU A 105 -6.38 -11.14 27.59
C LEU A 105 -5.80 -12.16 26.58
N VAL A 106 -5.81 -11.82 25.29
CA VAL A 106 -5.22 -12.67 24.25
C VAL A 106 -3.70 -12.74 24.45
N ALA A 107 -3.06 -11.63 24.77
CA ALA A 107 -1.64 -11.60 25.09
C ALA A 107 -1.30 -12.50 26.31
N LEU A 108 -2.11 -12.44 27.37
CA LEU A 108 -1.91 -13.28 28.57
C LEU A 108 -2.07 -14.78 28.26
N VAL A 109 -3.09 -15.15 27.47
CA VAL A 109 -3.28 -16.55 27.05
C VAL A 109 -2.08 -17.04 26.23
N LEU A 110 -1.59 -16.24 25.28
CA LEU A 110 -0.42 -16.61 24.47
C LEU A 110 0.85 -16.74 25.31
N LEU A 111 1.06 -15.87 26.30
CA LEU A 111 2.18 -15.99 27.24
C LEU A 111 2.06 -17.26 28.09
N PHE A 112 0.86 -17.57 28.58
CA PHE A 112 0.61 -18.78 29.37
C PHE A 112 0.87 -20.05 28.54
N LEU A 113 0.34 -20.13 27.32
CA LEU A 113 0.58 -21.25 26.41
C LEU A 113 2.07 -21.40 26.07
N SER A 114 2.76 -20.29 25.83
CA SER A 114 4.21 -20.30 25.58
C SER A 114 4.99 -20.86 26.76
N LEU A 115 4.63 -20.46 27.99
CA LEU A 115 5.21 -20.99 29.22
C LEU A 115 4.95 -22.49 29.37
N CYS A 116 3.70 -22.95 29.13
CA CYS A 116 3.36 -24.37 29.17
C CYS A 116 4.20 -25.18 28.17
N ILE A 117 4.38 -24.69 26.95
CA ILE A 117 5.22 -25.35 25.93
C ILE A 117 6.67 -25.48 26.41
N VAL A 118 7.25 -24.40 26.95
CA VAL A 118 8.63 -24.43 27.48
C VAL A 118 8.77 -25.44 28.62
N ILE A 119 7.79 -25.48 29.54
CA ILE A 119 7.76 -26.45 30.64
C ILE A 119 7.68 -27.89 30.11
N LEU A 120 6.81 -28.14 29.12
CA LEU A 120 6.64 -29.46 28.52
C LEU A 120 7.90 -29.93 27.78
N ILE A 121 8.54 -29.06 26.99
CA ILE A 121 9.80 -29.35 26.31
C ILE A 121 10.89 -29.67 27.33
N GLY A 122 11.00 -28.85 28.40
CA GLY A 122 11.95 -29.06 29.48
C GLY A 122 11.73 -30.38 30.22
N TRP A 123 10.47 -30.71 30.53
CA TRP A 123 10.11 -31.98 31.17
C TRP A 123 10.44 -33.19 30.30
N ASN A 124 10.09 -33.15 29.01
CA ASN A 124 10.41 -34.21 28.07
C ASN A 124 11.92 -34.43 27.93
N SER A 125 12.69 -33.34 27.86
CA SER A 125 14.16 -33.38 27.79
C SER A 125 14.78 -34.03 29.04
N ARG A 126 14.27 -33.70 30.25
CA ARG A 126 14.71 -34.33 31.50
C ARG A 126 14.37 -35.82 31.54
N LYS A 127 13.19 -36.21 31.07
CA LYS A 127 12.75 -37.61 31.00
C LYS A 127 13.65 -38.44 30.10
N GLN A 128 14.05 -37.90 28.93
CA GLN A 128 14.98 -38.58 28.03
C GLN A 128 16.38 -38.75 28.65
N ARG A 129 16.92 -37.72 29.32
CA ARG A 129 18.21 -37.84 30.02
C ARG A 129 18.18 -38.91 31.13
N ALA A 130 17.12 -38.94 31.94
CA ALA A 130 16.97 -39.94 32.99
C ALA A 130 16.82 -41.37 32.44
N ALA A 131 16.22 -41.53 31.25
CA ALA A 131 16.13 -42.83 30.59
C ALA A 131 17.46 -43.30 29.99
N ASN A 132 18.31 -42.38 29.51
CA ASN A 132 19.64 -42.72 29.00
C ASN A 132 20.61 -43.08 30.13
N ASN A 133 20.63 -42.33 31.23
CA ASN A 133 21.50 -42.63 32.39
C ASN A 133 21.17 -43.95 33.11
N LYS A 134 20.00 -44.56 32.85
CA LYS A 134 19.64 -45.90 33.38
C LYS A 134 20.05 -47.05 32.45
N LYS A 135 20.54 -46.74 31.26
CA LYS A 135 21.00 -47.72 30.26
C LYS A 135 22.53 -47.85 30.20
N GLU A 136 23.25 -46.97 30.89
CA GLU A 136 24.69 -47.06 31.20
C GLU A 136 24.88 -47.76 32.55
#